data_AF-A0A3S0S5I4-F1
#
_entry.id   AF-A0A3S0S5I4-F1
#
_cell.length_a   1.000
_cell.length_b   1.000
_cell.length_c   1.000
_cell.angle_alpha   90.00
_cell.angle_beta   90.00
_cell.angle_gamma   90.00
#
_symmetry.space_group_name_H-M   'P 1'
#
loop_
_entity.id
_entity.type
_entity.pdbx_description
1 polymer ?
#
loop_
_entity_poly.entity_id
_entity_poly.type
_entity_poly.pdbx_seq_one_letter_code
_entity_poly.pdbx_strand_id
1 'polypeptide(L)'
;MKHSIVAVVLDAGTDAGLATAHSLLADGHRVVVTARQAGPLVRITHGYPADRVYALAADTHDRSQLDQVLALTRARFGRVDMIVDPELYRSVLPASA
;
A
#
# COMPACT_ATOMS: atom_id res chain seq x y z
N MET A 1 2.00 22.31 -5.39
CA MET A 1 1.21 21.47 -4.46
C MET A 1 1.26 20.05 -4.99
N LYS A 2 1.90 19.09 -4.29
CA LYS A 2 1.89 17.68 -4.73
C LYS A 2 0.45 17.18 -4.68
N HIS A 3 -0.05 16.60 -5.78
CA HIS A 3 -1.36 15.95 -5.79
C HIS A 3 -1.30 14.74 -4.84
N SER A 4 -2.16 14.70 -3.82
CA SER A 4 -2.30 13.51 -2.98
C SER A 4 -2.92 12.40 -3.81
N ILE A 5 -2.27 11.24 -3.92
CA ILE A 5 -2.83 10.03 -4.55
C ILE A 5 -3.30 9.01 -3.51
N VAL A 6 -4.10 8.04 -3.96
CA VAL A 6 -4.49 6.83 -3.23
C VAL A 6 -3.82 5.63 -3.89
N ALA A 7 -2.79 5.10 -3.24
CA ALA A 7 -2.02 3.96 -3.73
C ALA A 7 -2.38 2.68 -2.96
N VAL A 8 -2.43 1.55 -3.65
CA VAL A 8 -2.53 0.21 -3.05
C VAL A 8 -1.18 -0.47 -3.18
N VAL A 9 -0.49 -0.71 -2.08
CA VAL A 9 0.81 -1.38 -2.05
C VAL A 9 0.58 -2.87 -1.76
N LEU A 10 0.91 -3.69 -2.75
CA LEU A 10 0.92 -5.15 -2.66
C LEU A 10 2.09 -5.61 -1.79
N ASP A 11 1.97 -6.79 -1.19
CA ASP A 11 3.05 -7.44 -0.42
C ASP A 11 3.79 -6.51 0.57
N ALA A 12 3.05 -5.61 1.21
CA ALA A 12 3.54 -4.62 2.18
C ALA A 12 4.09 -5.25 3.47
N GLY A 13 3.87 -6.54 3.66
CA GLY A 13 4.49 -7.32 4.73
C GLY A 13 5.98 -7.62 4.51
N THR A 14 6.50 -7.43 3.29
CA THR A 14 7.93 -7.58 2.95
C THR A 14 8.70 -6.29 3.22
N ASP A 15 10.03 -6.34 3.27
CA ASP A 15 10.86 -5.12 3.42
C ASP A 15 10.74 -4.18 2.22
N ALA A 16 10.52 -4.72 1.01
CA ALA A 16 10.29 -3.94 -0.20
C ALA A 16 8.99 -3.14 -0.12
N GLY A 17 7.90 -3.83 0.22
CA GLY A 17 6.58 -3.22 0.35
C GLY A 17 6.50 -2.26 1.53
N LEU A 18 7.18 -2.58 2.63
CA LEU A 18 7.36 -1.68 3.77
C LEU A 18 8.01 -0.36 3.33
N ALA A 19 9.21 -0.41 2.72
CA ALA A 19 9.92 0.79 2.27
C ALA A 19 9.08 1.62 1.28
N THR A 20 8.41 0.96 0.35
CA THR A 20 7.51 1.58 -0.63
C THR A 20 6.35 2.31 0.04
N ALA A 21 5.65 1.65 0.96
CA ALA A 21 4.54 2.24 1.71
C ALA A 21 5.01 3.45 2.53
N HIS A 22 6.15 3.33 3.21
CA HIS A 22 6.73 4.44 3.98
C HIS A 22 7.09 5.63 3.09
N SER A 23 7.67 5.40 1.91
CA SER A 23 8.00 6.47 0.96
C SER A 23 6.74 7.24 0.52
N LEU A 24 5.69 6.51 0.09
CA LEU A 24 4.43 7.12 -0.34
C LEU A 24 3.73 7.87 0.80
N LEU A 25 3.74 7.31 2.01
CA LEU A 25 3.18 7.97 3.19
C LEU A 25 4.00 9.20 3.61
N ALA A 26 5.32 9.18 3.51
CA ALA A 26 6.17 10.33 3.78
C ALA A 26 5.88 11.47 2.78
N ASP A 27 5.57 11.13 1.53
CA ASP A 27 5.25 12.08 0.46
C ASP A 27 3.84 12.73 0.55
N GLY A 28 3.07 12.42 1.59
CA GLY A 28 1.76 13.03 1.80
C GLY A 28 0.59 12.22 1.20
N HIS A 29 0.83 11.03 0.65
CA HIS A 29 -0.21 10.23 0.01
C HIS A 29 -1.03 9.42 1.03
N ARG A 30 -2.12 8.83 0.53
CA ARG A 30 -2.94 7.85 1.23
C ARG A 30 -2.60 6.48 0.69
N VAL A 31 -2.39 5.52 1.57
CA VAL A 31 -1.87 4.20 1.18
C VAL A 31 -2.71 3.10 1.81
N VAL A 32 -3.20 2.20 0.95
CA VAL A 32 -3.71 0.90 1.37
C VAL A 32 -2.55 -0.08 1.31
N VAL A 33 -2.31 -0.80 2.39
CA VAL A 33 -1.24 -1.79 2.47
C VAL A 33 -1.83 -3.18 2.58
N THR A 34 -1.36 -4.10 1.76
CA THR A 34 -1.86 -5.48 1.75
C THR A 34 -0.76 -6.49 2.02
N ALA A 35 -1.11 -7.54 2.77
CA ALA A 35 -0.28 -8.74 2.92
C ALA A 35 -1.20 -9.91 3.27
N ARG A 36 -0.73 -11.15 3.08
CA ARG A 36 -1.51 -12.35 3.43
C ARG A 36 -1.92 -12.41 4.91
N GLN A 37 -1.15 -11.77 5.78
CA GLN A 37 -1.41 -11.70 7.21
C GLN A 37 -1.36 -10.25 7.69
N ALA A 38 -2.20 -9.91 8.67
CA ALA A 38 -2.27 -8.57 9.22
C ALA A 38 -1.05 -8.20 10.10
N GLY A 39 -0.42 -9.17 10.76
CA GLY A 39 0.68 -8.95 11.70
C GLY A 39 1.82 -8.09 11.12
N PRO A 40 2.38 -8.44 9.94
CA PRO A 40 3.42 -7.65 9.28
C PRO A 40 3.03 -6.22 8.89
N LEU A 41 1.73 -5.89 8.81
CA LEU A 41 1.25 -4.56 8.44
C LEU A 41 1.22 -3.59 9.63
N VAL A 42 1.21 -4.11 10.87
CA VAL A 42 1.11 -3.30 12.10
C VAL A 42 2.25 -2.30 12.22
N ARG A 43 3.46 -2.67 11.80
CA ARG A 43 4.63 -1.76 11.79
C ARG A 43 4.45 -0.54 10.88
N ILE A 44 3.59 -0.63 9.86
CA ILE A 44 3.28 0.50 8.96
C ILE A 44 2.20 1.37 9.61
N THR A 45 1.15 0.75 10.12
CA THR A 45 -0.01 1.49 10.65
C THR A 45 0.29 2.23 11.93
N HIS A 46 1.21 1.74 12.76
CA HIS A 46 1.55 2.37 14.04
C HIS A 46 2.13 3.79 13.92
N GLY A 47 2.68 4.16 12.75
CA GLY A 47 3.28 5.47 12.50
C GLY A 47 2.37 6.51 11.84
N TYR A 48 1.15 6.14 11.44
CA TYR A 48 0.29 7.00 10.62
C TYR A 48 -1.17 6.96 11.05
N PRO A 49 -1.91 8.07 10.90
CA PRO A 49 -3.33 8.11 11.22
C PRO A 49 -4.16 7.28 10.23
N ALA A 50 -5.29 6.76 10.69
CA ALA A 50 -6.15 5.83 9.95
C ALA A 50 -6.80 6.44 8.69
N ASP A 51 -6.78 7.76 8.54
CA ASP A 51 -7.21 8.50 7.33
C ASP A 51 -6.13 8.57 6.25
N ARG A 52 -4.90 8.14 6.56
CA ARG A 52 -3.77 8.09 5.63
C ARG A 52 -3.33 6.67 5.32
N VAL A 53 -3.48 5.73 6.25
CA VAL A 53 -3.10 4.33 6.06
C VAL A 53 -4.28 3.40 6.35
N TYR A 54 -4.47 2.39 5.50
CA TYR A 54 -5.46 1.35 5.71
C TYR A 54 -4.88 -0.02 5.40
N ALA A 55 -4.82 -0.89 6.41
CA ALA A 55 -4.26 -2.24 6.27
C ALA A 55 -5.34 -3.26 5.96
N LEU A 56 -5.12 -4.08 4.94
CA LEU A 56 -6.01 -5.16 4.53
C LEU A 56 -5.23 -6.47 4.45
N ALA A 57 -5.68 -7.49 5.19
CA ALA A 57 -5.17 -8.84 5.02
C ALA A 57 -5.83 -9.46 3.78
N ALA A 58 -5.03 -9.80 2.77
CA ALA A 58 -5.49 -10.38 1.52
C ALA A 58 -4.33 -11.10 0.81
N ASP A 59 -4.63 -12.20 0.13
CA ASP A 59 -3.74 -12.78 -0.87
C ASP A 59 -4.00 -12.13 -2.23
N THR A 60 -3.07 -11.29 -2.67
CA THR A 60 -3.20 -10.49 -3.91
C THR A 60 -3.01 -11.33 -5.18
N HIS A 61 -2.59 -12.59 -5.06
CA HIS A 61 -2.58 -13.57 -6.15
C HIS A 61 -3.97 -14.17 -6.41
N ASP A 62 -4.87 -14.10 -5.43
CA ASP A 62 -6.27 -14.44 -5.60
C ASP A 62 -7.03 -13.23 -6.15
N ARG A 63 -7.56 -13.38 -7.37
CA ARG A 63 -8.25 -12.29 -8.05
C ARG A 63 -9.45 -11.76 -7.27
N SER A 64 -10.19 -12.64 -6.60
CA SER A 64 -11.39 -12.24 -5.84
C SER A 64 -11.02 -11.38 -4.63
N GLN A 65 -9.92 -11.72 -3.96
CA GLN A 65 -9.41 -10.96 -2.82
C GLN A 65 -8.82 -9.62 -3.26
N LEU A 66 -8.11 -9.59 -4.40
CA LEU A 66 -7.64 -8.33 -4.97
C LEU A 66 -8.82 -7.40 -5.34
N ASP A 67 -9.86 -7.92 -5.98
CA ASP A 67 -11.05 -7.13 -6.30
C ASP A 67 -11.74 -6.59 -5.03
N GLN A 68 -11.76 -7.37 -3.95
CA GLN A 68 -12.25 -6.94 -2.64
C GLN A 68 -11.38 -5.83 -2.03
N VAL A 69 -10.04 -5.94 -2.10
CA VAL A 69 -9.11 -4.87 -1.67
C VAL A 69 -9.41 -3.57 -2.40
N LEU A 70 -9.59 -3.62 -3.72
CA LEU A 70 -9.88 -2.43 -4.53
C LEU A 70 -11.25 -1.84 -4.19
N ALA A 71 -12.26 -2.68 -3.95
CA ALA A 71 -13.59 -2.24 -3.52
C ALA A 71 -13.54 -1.54 -2.15
N LEU A 72 -12.85 -2.13 -1.17
CA LEU A 72 -12.66 -1.54 0.16
C LEU A 72 -11.84 -0.24 0.09
N THR A 73 -10.84 -0.18 -0.78
CA THR A 73 -10.06 1.04 -1.02
C THR A 73 -10.95 2.17 -1.54
N ARG A 74 -11.77 1.90 -2.55
CA ARG A 74 -12.75 2.85 -3.08
C ARG A 74 -13.77 3.27 -2.03
N ALA A 75 -14.27 2.35 -1.22
CA ALA A 75 -15.19 2.67 -0.14
C ALA A 75 -14.55 3.58 0.93
N ARG A 76 -13.27 3.35 1.25
CA ARG A 76 -12.56 4.07 2.31
C ARG A 76 -12.05 5.45 1.88
N PHE A 77 -11.51 5.55 0.66
CA PHE A 77 -10.80 6.74 0.16
C PHE A 77 -11.43 7.36 -1.10
N GLY A 78 -12.49 6.77 -1.63
CA GLY A 78 -13.25 7.26 -2.78
C GLY A 78 -12.69 6.85 -4.14
N ARG A 79 -11.43 6.38 -4.21
CA ARG A 79 -10.75 6.06 -5.48
C ARG A 79 -9.52 5.16 -5.27
N VAL A 80 -8.97 4.67 -6.38
CA VAL A 80 -7.66 4.02 -6.47
C VAL A 80 -6.94 4.67 -7.64
N ASP A 81 -5.83 5.35 -7.40
CA ASP A 81 -5.05 6.01 -8.45
C ASP A 81 -3.93 5.11 -8.97
N MET A 82 -3.38 4.25 -8.11
CA MET A 82 -2.23 3.42 -8.43
C MET A 82 -2.26 2.11 -7.65
N ILE A 83 -1.84 1.02 -8.29
CA ILE A 83 -1.47 -0.24 -7.65
C ILE A 83 0.04 -0.38 -7.76
N VAL A 84 0.69 -0.70 -6.66
CA VAL A 84 2.15 -0.79 -6.55
C VAL A 84 2.50 -2.19 -6.16
N ASP A 85 3.09 -2.92 -7.11
CA ASP A 85 3.84 -4.14 -6.81
C ASP A 85 5.26 -3.71 -6.37
N PRO A 86 5.67 -3.99 -5.13
CA PRO A 86 6.96 -3.52 -4.62
C PRO A 86 8.16 -4.18 -5.30
N GLU A 87 8.03 -5.37 -5.88
CA GLU A 87 9.10 -6.00 -6.65
C GLU A 87 9.33 -5.25 -7.97
N LEU A 88 8.24 -4.94 -8.68
CA LEU A 88 8.30 -4.12 -9.90
C LEU A 88 8.70 -2.68 -9.58
N TYR A 89 8.17 -2.09 -8.51
CA TYR A 89 8.47 -0.72 -8.10
C TYR A 89 9.95 -0.55 -7.72
N ARG A 90 10.54 -1.52 -7.02
CA ARG A 90 11.98 -1.51 -6.72
C ARG A 90 12.84 -1.47 -7.99
N SER A 91 12.45 -2.17 -9.07
CA SER A 91 13.19 -2.14 -10.33
C SER A 91 13.11 -0.80 -11.07
N VAL A 92 12.08 0.00 -10.80
CA VAL A 92 11.86 1.32 -11.41
C VAL A 92 12.55 2.42 -10.62
N LEU A 93 12.66 2.26 -9.29
CA LEU A 93 13.50 3.14 -8.50
C LEU A 93 14.97 2.82 -8.75
N PRO A 94 15.85 3.83 -8.88
CA PRO A 94 17.29 3.57 -8.89
C PRO A 94 17.64 2.82 -7.61
N ALA A 95 18.38 1.72 -7.73
CA ALA A 95 19.00 1.08 -6.57
C ALA A 95 19.84 2.16 -5.88
N SER A 96 19.39 2.60 -4.71
CA SER A 96 20.11 3.60 -3.92
C SER A 96 21.54 3.10 -3.74
N ALA A 97 22.50 3.86 -4.30
CA ALA A 97 23.93 3.65 -4.14
C ALA A 97 24.37 3.89 -2.69
#